data_AF-A0A661PUR2-F1
#
_entry.id   AF-A0A661PUR2-F1
#
_cell.length_a   1.000
_cell.length_b   1.000
_cell.length_c   1.000
_cell.angle_alpha   90.00
_cell.angle_beta   90.00
_cell.angle_gamma   90.00
#
_symmetry.space_group_name_H-M   'P 1'
#
loop_
_entity.id
_entity.type
_entity.pdbx_description
1 polymer ?
#
loop_
_entity_poly.entity_id
_entity_poly.type
_entity_poly.pdbx_seq_one_letter_code
_entity_poly.pdbx_strand_id
1 'polypeptide(L)'
;MGPWNTVGVRRRLEAQEELFGRQLGIDKDTMVVLYDDSGEDATRLFWELKYAGHDKVALLFGSWTEWQAEKLPVEKKTNKAAPALCC
;
A
#
# COMPACT_ATOMS: atom_id res chain seq x y z
N MET A 1 8.41 -8.19 32.80
CA MET A 1 7.99 -7.21 31.76
C MET A 1 9.25 -6.82 30.99
N GLY A 2 9.49 -7.46 29.84
CA GLY A 2 10.70 -7.23 29.04
C GLY A 2 10.59 -5.97 28.16
N PRO A 3 11.70 -5.43 27.63
CA PRO A 3 11.67 -4.22 26.84
C PRO A 3 11.04 -4.52 25.49
N TRP A 4 9.84 -3.99 25.26
CA TRP A 4 9.07 -4.08 24.01
C TRP A 4 9.70 -3.34 22.83
N ASN A 5 10.96 -2.91 22.92
CA ASN A 5 11.51 -1.92 22.02
C ASN A 5 12.64 -2.46 21.13
N THR A 6 12.32 -2.57 19.84
CA THR A 6 12.93 -1.81 18.72
C THR A 6 13.46 -2.59 17.52
N VAL A 7 13.78 -3.88 17.60
CA VAL A 7 14.40 -4.57 16.45
C VAL A 7 13.35 -4.97 15.40
N GLY A 8 12.21 -5.51 15.81
CA GLY A 8 11.20 -6.05 14.89
C GLY A 8 10.42 -4.99 14.10
N VAL A 9 10.04 -3.89 14.75
CA VAL A 9 9.28 -2.79 14.12
C VAL A 9 10.18 -1.95 13.20
N ARG A 10 11.43 -1.71 13.61
CA ARG A 10 12.36 -0.84 12.87
C ARG A 10 12.83 -1.47 11.56
N ARG A 11 13.06 -2.78 11.54
CA ARG A 11 13.37 -3.54 10.33
C ARG A 11 12.24 -3.52 9.28
N ARG A 12 10.99 -3.32 9.72
CA ARG A 12 9.83 -3.22 8.83
C ARG A 12 9.75 -1.86 8.13
N LEU A 13 10.07 -0.78 8.83
CA LEU A 13 10.07 0.57 8.26
C LEU A 13 11.14 0.73 7.17
N GLU A 14 12.36 0.24 7.43
CA GLU A 14 13.45 0.26 6.43
C GLU A 14 13.09 -0.54 5.17
N ALA A 15 12.45 -1.71 5.34
CA ALA A 15 11.99 -2.52 4.22
C ALA A 15 10.85 -1.85 3.43
N GLN A 16 9.99 -1.08 4.11
CA GLN A 16 8.94 -0.29 3.45
C GLN A 16 9.53 0.88 2.66
N GLU A 17 10.50 1.61 3.21
CA GLU A 17 11.17 2.70 2.49
C GLU A 17 11.89 2.20 1.22
N GLU A 18 12.55 1.05 1.30
CA GLU A 18 13.22 0.45 0.14
C GLU A 18 12.21 0.04 -0.95
N LEU A 19 11.12 -0.63 -0.56
CA LEU A 19 10.10 -1.10 -1.50
C LEU A 19 9.30 0.06 -2.10
N PHE A 20 8.68 0.89 -1.25
CA PHE A 20 7.81 1.98 -1.69
C PHE A 20 8.62 3.07 -2.38
N GLY A 21 9.70 3.54 -1.77
CA GLY A 21 10.50 4.63 -2.31
C GLY A 21 11.32 4.20 -3.52
N ARG A 22 12.25 3.25 -3.35
CA ARG A 22 13.23 2.96 -4.41
C ARG A 22 12.69 2.09 -5.54
N GLN A 23 11.86 1.10 -5.24
CA GLN A 23 11.36 0.17 -6.26
C GLN A 23 10.06 0.67 -6.91
N LEU A 24 9.16 1.25 -6.11
CA LEU A 24 7.84 1.68 -6.58
C LEU A 24 7.75 3.20 -6.82
N GLY A 25 8.75 4.00 -6.47
CA GLY A 25 8.72 5.46 -6.69
C GLY A 25 7.65 6.20 -5.88
N ILE A 26 7.10 5.56 -4.84
CA ILE A 26 6.08 6.12 -3.97
C ILE A 26 6.80 6.86 -2.84
N ASP A 27 6.77 8.18 -2.90
CA ASP A 27 7.27 9.06 -1.84
C ASP A 27 6.13 9.50 -0.89
N LYS A 28 6.47 10.31 0.11
CA LYS A 28 5.51 10.88 1.08
C LYS A 28 4.46 11.80 0.45
N ASP A 29 4.69 12.27 -0.78
CA ASP A 29 3.85 13.22 -1.49
C ASP A 29 2.92 12.56 -2.52
N THR A 30 3.17 11.30 -2.84
CA THR A 30 2.37 10.45 -3.70
C THR A 30 1.05 10.06 -3.01
N MET A 31 -0.07 10.18 -3.71
CA MET A 31 -1.36 9.67 -3.21
C MET A 31 -1.47 8.17 -3.46
N VAL A 32 -1.70 7.40 -2.40
CA VAL A 32 -1.85 5.93 -2.47
C VAL A 32 -3.30 5.54 -2.17
N VAL A 33 -3.97 4.90 -3.14
CA VAL A 33 -5.31 4.34 -2.93
C VAL A 33 -5.18 2.82 -2.87
N LEU A 34 -5.57 2.24 -1.73
CA LEU A 34 -5.44 0.82 -1.43
C LEU A 34 -6.76 0.09 -1.67
N TYR A 35 -6.68 -1.09 -2.27
CA TYR A 35 -7.79 -2.02 -2.46
C TYR A 35 -7.26 -3.45 -2.53
N ASP A 36 -8.14 -4.42 -2.30
CA ASP A 36 -7.89 -5.87 -2.34
C ASP A 36 -9.22 -6.61 -2.59
N ASP A 37 -9.26 -7.92 -2.30
CA ASP A 37 -10.43 -8.77 -2.55
C ASP A 37 -11.60 -8.52 -1.57
N SER A 38 -11.31 -8.21 -0.30
CA SER A 38 -12.32 -8.14 0.79
C SER A 38 -12.21 -6.95 1.74
N GLY A 39 -11.16 -6.14 1.63
CA GLY A 39 -10.85 -4.95 2.43
C GLY A 39 -9.82 -5.16 3.54
N GLU A 40 -9.52 -6.41 3.91
CA GLU A 40 -8.74 -6.74 5.11
C GLU A 40 -7.24 -6.39 4.97
N ASP A 41 -6.61 -6.82 3.89
CA ASP A 41 -5.19 -6.58 3.64
C ASP A 41 -4.94 -5.12 3.27
N ALA A 42 -5.86 -4.52 2.52
CA ALA A 42 -5.82 -3.10 2.20
C ALA A 42 -5.88 -2.24 3.48
N THR A 43 -6.77 -2.57 4.42
CA THR A 43 -6.90 -1.87 5.70
C THR A 43 -5.65 -2.03 6.57
N ARG A 44 -5.05 -3.22 6.58
CA ARG A 44 -3.81 -3.44 7.31
C ARG A 44 -2.69 -2.54 6.76
N LEU A 45 -2.50 -2.52 5.44
CA LEU A 45 -1.47 -1.70 4.81
C LEU A 45 -1.73 -0.20 4.99
N PHE A 46 -2.99 0.23 5.04
CA PHE A 46 -3.37 1.61 5.35
C PHE A 46 -2.77 2.06 6.69
N TRP A 47 -2.95 1.26 7.74
CA TRP A 47 -2.41 1.59 9.07
C TRP A 47 -0.89 1.49 9.12
N GLU A 48 -0.29 0.56 8.39
CA GLU A 48 1.17 0.47 8.28
C GLU A 48 1.76 1.74 7.63
N LEU A 49 1.16 2.24 6.54
CA LEU A 49 1.59 3.49 5.89
C LEU A 49 1.36 4.73 6.77
N LYS A 50 0.21 4.80 7.46
CA LYS A 50 -0.04 5.87 8.43
C LYS A 50 0.98 5.88 9.56
N TYR A 51 1.33 4.71 10.11
CA TYR A 51 2.35 4.60 11.15
C TYR A 51 3.75 4.99 10.65
N ALA A 52 4.05 4.74 9.38
CA ALA A 52 5.28 5.17 8.73
C ALA A 52 5.31 6.68 8.38
N GLY A 53 4.23 7.43 8.64
CA GLY A 53 4.15 8.87 8.36
C GLY A 53 3.74 9.23 6.94
N HIS A 54 3.23 8.27 6.16
CA HIS A 54 2.66 8.52 4.85
C HIS A 54 1.18 8.90 4.99
N ASP A 55 0.88 10.20 4.97
CA ASP A 55 -0.46 10.70 5.24
C ASP A 55 -1.41 10.66 4.04
N LYS A 56 -0.88 10.71 2.81
CA LYS A 56 -1.65 10.72 1.56
C LYS A 56 -2.08 9.32 1.14
N VAL A 57 -2.80 8.64 2.03
CA VAL A 57 -3.33 7.29 1.80
C VAL A 57 -4.84 7.25 1.99
N ALA A 58 -5.54 6.51 1.12
CA ALA A 58 -6.97 6.25 1.17
C ALA A 58 -7.28 4.78 0.89
N LEU A 59 -8.45 4.31 1.35
CA LEU A 59 -9.01 3.02 0.98
C LEU A 59 -10.05 3.23 -0.12
N LEU A 60 -10.02 2.40 -1.16
CA LEU A 60 -11.06 2.38 -2.17
C LEU A 60 -12.35 1.88 -1.54
N PHE A 61 -13.45 2.63 -1.70
CA PHE A 61 -14.77 2.16 -1.33
C PHE A 61 -15.25 1.19 -2.39
N GLY A 62 -15.18 -0.09 -2.09
CA GLY A 62 -15.42 -1.17 -3.04
C GLY A 62 -14.23 -2.12 -3.12
N SER A 63 -14.47 -3.41 -2.95
CA SER A 63 -13.46 -4.45 -3.15
C SER A 63 -13.45 -4.95 -4.59
N TRP A 64 -12.45 -5.75 -4.93
CA TRP A 64 -12.41 -6.43 -6.23
C TRP A 64 -13.68 -7.23 -6.54
N THR A 65 -14.30 -7.81 -5.52
CA THR A 65 -15.56 -8.56 -5.66
C THR A 65 -16.69 -7.67 -6.19
N GLU A 66 -16.79 -6.45 -5.67
CA GLU A 66 -17.79 -5.46 -6.07
C GLU A 66 -17.48 -4.90 -7.47
N TRP A 67 -16.19 -4.64 -7.77
CA TRP A 67 -15.75 -4.23 -9.10
C TRP A 67 -16.16 -5.24 -10.19
N GLN A 68 -16.03 -6.54 -9.90
CA GLN A 68 -16.48 -7.61 -10.79
C GLN A 68 -18.00 -7.67 -10.91
N ALA A 69 -18.74 -7.52 -9.80
CA ALA A 69 -20.20 -7.53 -9.80
C ALA A 69 -20.79 -6.40 -10.66
N GLU A 70 -20.13 -5.24 -10.67
CA GLU A 70 -20.48 -4.09 -11.50
C GLU A 70 -20.03 -4.21 -12.97
N LYS A 71 -19.30 -5.29 -13.32
CA LYS A 71 -18.76 -5.54 -14.67
C LYS A 71 -17.92 -4.38 -15.20
N LEU A 72 -17.18 -3.73 -14.29
CA LEU A 72 -16.26 -2.66 -14.65
C LEU A 72 -15.08 -3.19 -15.47
N PRO A 73 -14.38 -2.35 -16.25
CA PRO A 73 -13.26 -2.77 -17.08
C PRO A 73 -12.16 -3.46 -16.28
N VAL A 74 -11.58 -4.53 -16.83
CA VAL A 74 -10.47 -5.28 -16.24
C VAL A 74 -9.42 -5.59 -17.28
N GLU A 75 -8.18 -5.71 -16.82
CA GLU A 75 -7.05 -6.13 -17.64
C GLU A 75 -6.53 -7.49 -17.17
N LYS A 76 -6.19 -8.38 -18.12
CA LYS A 76 -5.69 -9.75 -17.83
C LYS A 76 -4.21 -9.94 -18.20
N LYS A 77 -3.55 -8.92 -18.72
CA LYS A 77 -2.14 -9.01 -19.09
C LYS A 77 -1.27 -8.92 -17.82
N THR A 78 -0.12 -9.57 -17.86
CA THR A 78 0.87 -9.43 -16.79
C THR A 78 1.54 -8.06 -16.87
N ASN A 79 1.39 -7.26 -15.82
CA ASN A 79 2.06 -5.96 -15.69
C ASN A 79 3.31 -6.11 -14.82
N LYS A 80 4.41 -5.47 -15.22
CA LYS A 80 5.56 -5.26 -14.34
C LYS A 80 5.34 -3.96 -13.60
N ALA A 81 5.52 -4.00 -12.27
CA ALA A 81 5.53 -2.77 -11.48
C ALA A 81 6.65 -1.87 -12.01
N ALA A 82 6.28 -0.70 -12.51
CA ALA A 82 7.19 0.38 -12.82
C ALA A 82 7.11 1.40 -11.68
N PRO A 83 8.21 2.12 -11.37
CA PRO A 83 8.16 3.20 -10.42
C PRO A 83 7.09 4.21 -10.83
N ALA A 84 6.32 4.70 -9.85
CA ALA A 84 5.48 5.86 -10.03
C ALA A 84 6.39 7.01 -10.48
N LEU A 85 6.17 7.50 -11.70
CA LEU A 85 6.88 8.65 -12.21
C LEU A 85 6.34 9.85 -11.43
N CYS A 86 7.13 10.35 -10.48
CA CYS A 86 6.83 11.60 -9.80
C CYS A 86 6.76 12.72 -10.85
N CYS A 87 5.81 13.64 -10.68
CA CYS A 87 5.84 14.94 -11.36
C CYS A 87 6.91 15.84 -10.74
#